data_AF-A0A9D5D1Z3-F1
#
_entry.id   AF-A0A9D5D1Z3-F1
#
_cell.length_a   1.000
_cell.length_b   1.000
_cell.length_c   1.000
_cell.angle_alpha   90.00
_cell.angle_beta   90.00
_cell.angle_gamma   90.00
#
_symmetry.space_group_name_H-M   'P 1'
#
loop_
_entity.id
_entity.type
_entity.pdbx_description
1 polymer ?
#
loop_
_entity_poly.entity_id
_entity_poly.type
_entity_poly.pdbx_seq_one_letter_code
_entity_poly.pdbx_strand_id
1 'polypeptide(L)'
;MTNVSNPVAQLLNTGNLVVRDADADDGISYAWQGFDYPTDTMLAGMKVGVDFVTGLNRTLTAWTSDSDPSPSPYYYMIEVRGDPEMVLCEQSKKVWRSGPWNGLRFSGIPATLTFTGFNFSFINNEQEITYSFNTISSVLSKLTVNQSGALQRSLWVEDIGMWNVIWYVPMDQCDDMRGRPCGSFAACNPNNSPICDCIQGFTPKSPSKWLYREDTDGCVRKTKLDCKNGTDGFHVISNTKLADTSNASVYKNLSLVECKTKCLSDCSCTAYAPADVRSVASGCIIWTSELTDIRVFTNDSYEQDLYVRLAAIDLGQSSTASGKSSKWVTPFVIILVLTVLILACIGYLMWKRRKRRQSRAMQESNNSFHDRSNQGLSSWNDQLELSQKNDLELLLFDFGTIVSATENFSADNKLGQGGFGPVYKAWNSWKEGNSLQIVDESIGDTLTQGQYLTDGKTLISSGGNFALGFFSPTNSKSRYVGIWYNTISVQTVVWVANREKPILTGNGTLTISGNGSLIISDDNSTIYWSTPGVSAGSPIAQLLDTGNFVVREEWNSATEIYEWQSFDYPTDALLPGMKLGGI
;
A
#
# COMPACT_ATOMS: atom_id res chain seq x y z
N MET A 1 1.48 45.97 -11.08
CA MET A 1 2.02 46.49 -9.82
C MET A 1 1.43 47.86 -9.58
N THR A 2 0.89 48.08 -8.39
CA THR A 2 0.36 49.39 -7.95
C THR A 2 1.52 50.36 -7.81
N ASN A 3 1.42 51.56 -8.38
CA ASN A 3 2.45 52.58 -8.21
C ASN A 3 2.42 53.10 -6.77
N VAL A 4 3.58 53.07 -6.12
CA VAL A 4 3.77 53.55 -4.74
C VAL A 4 4.67 54.77 -4.78
N SER A 5 4.26 55.84 -4.12
CA SER A 5 5.00 57.11 -4.10
C SER A 5 6.05 57.12 -2.99
N ASN A 6 5.74 56.55 -1.83
CA ASN A 6 6.64 56.47 -0.68
C ASN A 6 6.72 55.01 -0.14
N PRO A 7 7.52 54.13 -0.77
CA PRO A 7 7.49 52.71 -0.49
C PRO A 7 8.13 52.35 0.85
N VAL A 8 7.39 51.62 1.68
CA VAL A 8 7.86 51.07 2.96
C VAL A 8 7.66 49.55 2.97
N ALA A 9 8.70 48.83 3.38
CA ALA A 9 8.64 47.41 3.68
C ALA A 9 8.29 47.20 5.16
N GLN A 10 7.28 46.38 5.44
CA GLN A 10 6.81 46.10 6.79
C GLN A 10 6.55 44.62 6.98
N LEU A 11 7.10 44.04 8.06
CA LEU A 11 6.72 42.69 8.51
C LEU A 11 5.53 42.79 9.46
N LEU A 12 4.41 42.15 9.09
CA LEU A 12 3.20 42.11 9.91
C LEU A 12 3.27 41.00 10.97
N ASN A 13 2.43 41.09 12.00
CA ASN A 13 2.33 40.07 13.06
C ASN A 13 1.90 38.69 12.53
N THR A 14 1.28 38.64 11.35
CA THR A 14 0.93 37.39 10.66
C THR A 14 2.14 36.68 10.05
N GLY A 15 3.30 37.36 9.96
CA GLY A 15 4.48 36.92 9.21
C GLY A 15 4.47 37.38 7.75
N ASN A 16 3.43 38.10 7.29
CA ASN A 16 3.40 38.63 5.93
C ASN A 16 4.34 39.85 5.81
N LEU A 17 5.35 39.76 4.95
CA LEU A 17 6.17 40.90 4.56
C LEU A 17 5.45 41.64 3.44
N VAL A 18 5.13 42.92 3.63
CA VAL A 18 4.39 43.73 2.66
C VAL A 18 5.18 44.95 2.23
N VAL A 19 4.95 45.38 0.99
CA VAL A 19 5.38 46.69 0.47
C VAL A 19 4.13 47.53 0.25
N ARG A 20 4.06 48.69 0.91
CA ARG A 20 2.94 49.63 0.85
C ARG A 20 3.42 51.07 0.78
N ASP A 21 2.51 51.97 0.43
CA ASP A 21 2.75 53.40 0.57
C ASP A 21 2.72 53.82 2.05
N ALA A 22 3.67 54.65 2.47
CA ALA A 22 3.70 55.21 3.82
C ALA A 22 2.51 56.16 4.06
N ASP A 23 2.10 56.85 2.99
CA ASP A 23 1.14 57.96 3.03
C ASP A 23 -0.30 57.51 2.68
N ALA A 24 -0.51 56.22 2.40
CA ALA A 24 -1.84 55.67 2.17
C ALA A 24 -2.60 55.47 3.50
N ASP A 25 -3.80 56.04 3.59
CA ASP A 25 -4.78 55.74 4.65
C ASP A 25 -5.18 54.26 4.61
N ASP A 26 -5.65 53.72 5.75
CA ASP A 26 -5.95 52.32 6.13
C ASP A 26 -6.78 51.44 5.14
N GLY A 27 -7.05 51.89 3.92
CA GLY A 27 -7.49 51.06 2.80
C GLY A 27 -6.36 50.17 2.29
N ILE A 28 -6.18 49.01 2.93
CA ILE A 28 -5.09 48.04 2.74
C ILE A 28 -4.98 47.55 1.28
N SER A 29 -4.26 48.29 0.45
CA SER A 29 -3.83 47.89 -0.89
C SER A 29 -2.31 47.79 -0.90
N TYR A 30 -1.78 46.56 -0.80
CA TYR A 30 -0.35 46.30 -0.90
C TYR A 30 0.11 46.36 -2.36
N ALA A 31 1.29 46.92 -2.61
CA ALA A 31 1.93 46.83 -3.92
C ALA A 31 2.61 45.49 -4.14
N TRP A 32 3.04 44.84 -3.05
CA TRP A 32 3.58 43.49 -3.01
C TRP A 32 3.37 42.88 -1.63
N GLN A 33 3.20 41.56 -1.56
CA GLN A 33 3.14 40.82 -0.30
C GLN A 33 3.79 39.44 -0.42
N GLY A 34 4.49 39.00 0.63
CA GLY A 34 5.16 37.71 0.67
C GLY A 34 4.20 36.53 0.64
N PHE A 35 2.99 36.70 1.17
CA PHE A 35 1.95 35.66 1.16
C PHE A 35 1.48 35.27 -0.26
N ASP A 36 1.78 36.08 -1.27
CA ASP A 36 1.53 35.77 -2.68
C ASP A 36 2.62 34.88 -3.31
N TYR A 37 3.76 34.71 -2.64
CA TYR A 37 4.92 33.98 -3.13
C TYR A 37 5.43 32.98 -2.06
N PRO A 38 4.62 31.96 -1.71
CA PRO A 38 5.00 30.96 -0.72
C PRO A 38 6.24 30.14 -1.15
N THR A 39 6.98 29.65 -0.17
CA THR A 39 8.04 28.64 -0.33
C THR A 39 7.43 27.24 -0.19
N ASP A 40 7.90 26.44 0.76
CA ASP A 40 7.42 25.11 1.14
C ASP A 40 6.27 25.14 2.16
N THR A 41 6.01 26.29 2.77
CA THR A 41 5.20 26.41 3.99
C THR A 41 4.03 27.38 3.83
N MET A 42 2.86 26.96 4.31
CA MET A 42 1.65 27.77 4.47
C MET A 42 1.39 28.04 5.95
N LEU A 43 1.32 29.33 6.29
CA LEU A 43 0.96 29.86 7.61
C LEU A 43 -0.53 30.21 7.69
N ALA A 44 -1.01 30.50 8.90
CA ALA A 44 -2.36 31.02 9.10
C ALA A 44 -2.56 32.34 8.33
N GLY A 45 -3.69 32.47 7.64
CA GLY A 45 -4.02 33.63 6.80
C GLY A 45 -3.46 33.59 5.38
N MET A 46 -2.55 32.66 5.05
CA MET A 46 -2.09 32.46 3.67
C MET A 46 -3.18 31.79 2.82
N LYS A 47 -3.10 32.02 1.50
CA LYS A 47 -3.93 31.34 0.50
C LYS A 47 -3.04 30.45 -0.38
N VAL A 48 -3.49 29.24 -0.64
CA VAL A 48 -2.95 28.37 -1.71
C VAL A 48 -4.04 28.23 -2.76
N GLY A 49 -3.67 28.35 -4.04
CA GLY A 49 -4.60 28.24 -5.17
C GLY A 49 -4.53 29.43 -6.13
N VAL A 50 -5.56 29.55 -6.96
CA VAL A 50 -5.56 30.45 -8.13
C VAL A 50 -6.48 31.64 -7.88
N ASP A 51 -5.95 32.83 -8.14
CA ASP A 51 -6.69 34.08 -8.24
C ASP A 51 -6.81 34.44 -9.72
N PHE A 52 -8.02 34.37 -10.28
CA PHE A 52 -8.26 34.59 -11.70
C PHE A 52 -8.25 36.07 -12.09
N VAL A 53 -8.43 36.98 -11.13
CA VAL A 53 -8.42 38.43 -11.37
C VAL A 53 -7.00 38.90 -11.60
N THR A 54 -6.07 38.44 -10.77
CA THR A 54 -4.64 38.81 -10.83
C THR A 54 -3.81 37.86 -11.70
N GLY A 55 -4.32 36.65 -11.96
CA GLY A 55 -3.59 35.57 -12.63
C GLY A 55 -2.58 34.86 -11.74
N LEU A 56 -2.60 35.11 -10.43
CA LEU A 56 -1.64 34.54 -9.50
C LEU A 56 -2.01 33.10 -9.12
N ASN A 57 -1.05 32.19 -9.25
CA ASN A 57 -1.17 30.81 -8.78
C ASN A 57 -0.18 30.57 -7.62
N ARG A 58 -0.72 30.39 -6.40
CA ARG A 58 0.06 30.21 -5.18
C ARG A 58 0.22 28.72 -4.91
N THR A 59 1.46 28.23 -4.93
CA THR A 59 1.81 26.81 -4.76
C THR A 59 2.92 26.64 -3.74
N LEU A 60 2.86 25.60 -2.90
CA LEU A 60 3.96 25.29 -2.00
C LEU A 60 4.99 24.41 -2.71
N THR A 61 6.27 24.72 -2.63
CA THR A 61 7.36 23.93 -3.24
C THR A 61 8.36 23.54 -2.18
N ALA A 62 8.58 22.24 -2.00
CA ALA A 62 9.49 21.73 -0.98
C ALA A 62 10.95 22.13 -1.27
N TRP A 63 11.73 22.25 -0.20
CA TRP A 63 13.17 22.39 -0.28
C TRP A 63 13.84 21.14 -0.85
N THR A 64 15.00 21.31 -1.50
CA THR A 64 15.81 20.20 -2.01
C THR A 64 16.34 19.32 -0.87
N SER A 65 16.71 19.92 0.27
CA SER A 65 17.10 19.19 1.49
C SER A 65 16.93 20.07 2.73
N ASP A 66 17.11 19.51 3.93
CA ASP A 66 17.05 20.28 5.18
C ASP A 66 18.08 21.42 5.25
N SER A 67 19.15 21.35 4.45
CA SER A 67 20.21 22.37 4.37
C SER A 67 20.21 23.19 3.08
N ASP A 68 19.35 22.87 2.11
CA ASP A 68 19.28 23.55 0.82
C ASP A 68 17.84 23.99 0.51
N PRO A 69 17.52 25.28 0.69
CA PRO A 69 16.18 25.81 0.47
C PRO A 69 15.82 26.02 -1.01
N SER A 70 16.68 25.58 -1.94
CA SER A 70 16.35 25.61 -3.36
C SER A 70 15.11 24.76 -3.69
N PRO A 71 14.35 25.10 -4.75
CA PRO A 71 13.14 24.36 -5.12
C PRO A 71 13.43 22.90 -5.51
N SER A 72 12.72 21.97 -4.88
CA SER A 72 12.73 20.55 -5.25
C SER A 72 11.65 20.23 -6.30
N PRO A 73 11.63 18.99 -6.83
CA PRO A 73 10.57 18.53 -7.72
C PRO A 73 9.20 18.36 -7.04
N TYR A 74 9.11 18.44 -5.71
CA TYR A 74 7.87 18.22 -4.98
C TYR A 74 7.13 19.54 -4.74
N TYR A 75 5.86 19.59 -5.14
CA TYR A 75 5.03 20.76 -4.91
C TYR A 75 3.57 20.40 -4.64
N TYR A 76 2.90 21.29 -3.92
CA TYR A 76 1.51 21.18 -3.50
C TYR A 76 0.71 22.35 -4.05
N MET A 77 -0.36 22.03 -4.78
CA MET A 77 -1.17 23.02 -5.49
C MET A 77 -2.65 22.62 -5.51
N ILE A 78 -3.48 23.53 -6.03
CA ILE A 78 -4.88 23.21 -6.35
C ILE A 78 -4.98 22.78 -7.82
N GLU A 79 -5.63 21.64 -8.08
CA GLU A 79 -6.09 21.23 -9.40
C GLU A 79 -7.49 21.83 -9.60
N VAL A 80 -7.67 22.59 -10.68
CA VAL A 80 -8.92 23.32 -10.95
C VAL A 80 -9.83 22.61 -11.95
N ARG A 81 -9.35 21.55 -12.60
CA ARG A 81 -10.16 20.75 -13.53
C ARG A 81 -11.19 19.91 -12.80
N GLY A 82 -12.43 19.91 -13.31
CA GLY A 82 -13.53 19.19 -12.70
C GLY A 82 -14.00 19.84 -11.40
N ASP A 83 -14.11 19.04 -10.33
CA ASP A 83 -14.32 19.59 -8.99
C ASP A 83 -12.96 19.83 -8.31
N PRO A 84 -12.62 21.07 -7.91
CA PRO A 84 -11.25 21.36 -7.51
C PRO A 84 -10.80 20.60 -6.26
N GLU A 85 -9.56 20.15 -6.29
CA GLU A 85 -8.94 19.37 -5.23
C GLU A 85 -7.49 19.81 -5.02
N MET A 86 -6.96 19.57 -3.82
CA MET A 86 -5.55 19.78 -3.56
C MET A 86 -4.75 18.55 -4.01
N VAL A 87 -3.61 18.77 -4.66
CA VAL A 87 -2.74 17.71 -5.16
C VAL A 87 -1.31 17.94 -4.71
N LEU A 88 -0.65 16.86 -4.32
CA LEU A 88 0.79 16.80 -4.10
C LEU A 88 1.43 16.09 -5.29
N CYS A 89 2.39 16.74 -5.92
CA CYS A 89 3.01 16.28 -7.15
C CYS A 89 4.52 16.07 -6.96
N GLU A 90 5.05 15.11 -7.70
CA GLU A 90 6.48 14.96 -7.98
C GLU A 90 6.68 15.24 -9.47
N GLN A 91 7.32 16.35 -9.79
CA GLN A 91 7.33 16.90 -11.15
C GLN A 91 5.88 16.99 -11.67
N SER A 92 5.53 16.33 -12.77
CA SER A 92 4.18 16.36 -13.34
C SER A 92 3.25 15.24 -12.85
N LYS A 93 3.72 14.34 -11.98
CA LYS A 93 2.94 13.17 -11.53
C LYS A 93 2.28 13.45 -10.18
N LYS A 94 0.97 13.22 -10.08
CA LYS A 94 0.25 13.25 -8.80
C LYS A 94 0.75 12.11 -7.91
N VAL A 95 1.25 12.44 -6.73
CA VAL A 95 1.67 11.51 -5.66
C VAL A 95 0.52 11.28 -4.68
N TRP A 96 -0.31 12.31 -4.48
CA TRP A 96 -1.48 12.25 -3.62
C TRP A 96 -2.52 13.29 -4.06
N ARG A 97 -3.80 13.01 -3.80
CA ARG A 97 -4.86 14.01 -3.92
C ARG A 97 -5.74 14.03 -2.68
N SER A 98 -6.21 15.22 -2.34
CA SER A 98 -7.12 15.44 -1.25
C SER A 98 -8.54 15.02 -1.57
N GLY A 99 -8.90 14.79 -2.83
CA GLY A 99 -10.30 14.78 -3.25
C GLY A 99 -10.96 16.15 -3.09
N PRO A 100 -12.19 16.31 -3.59
CA PRO A 100 -12.86 17.61 -3.61
C PRO A 100 -13.23 18.10 -2.21
N TRP A 101 -13.44 19.41 -2.10
CA TRP A 101 -13.98 20.05 -0.91
C TRP A 101 -15.48 19.80 -0.79
N ASN A 102 -15.93 19.17 0.29
CA ASN A 102 -17.31 18.75 0.47
C ASN A 102 -18.18 19.74 1.26
N GLY A 103 -17.78 21.00 1.33
CA GLY A 103 -18.46 22.04 2.13
C GLY A 103 -17.94 22.16 3.57
N LEU A 104 -17.28 21.12 4.10
CA LEU A 104 -16.69 21.11 5.45
C LEU A 104 -15.18 20.86 5.44
N ARG A 105 -14.70 20.02 4.53
CA ARG A 105 -13.31 19.57 4.43
C ARG A 105 -13.01 18.99 3.05
N PHE A 106 -11.75 18.72 2.78
CA PHE A 106 -11.38 17.85 1.66
C PHE A 106 -11.67 16.39 2.01
N SER A 107 -12.28 15.65 1.07
CA SER A 107 -12.74 14.28 1.33
C SER A 107 -11.60 13.33 1.77
N GLY A 108 -10.42 13.43 1.19
CA GLY A 108 -9.24 12.62 1.51
C GLY A 108 -8.50 13.00 2.81
N ILE A 109 -8.99 13.96 3.62
CA ILE A 109 -8.31 14.38 4.87
C ILE A 109 -9.24 14.21 6.08
N PRO A 110 -9.50 12.96 6.53
CA PRO A 110 -10.41 12.69 7.64
C PRO A 110 -9.93 13.27 8.98
N ALA A 111 -8.62 13.48 9.16
CA ALA A 111 -8.03 14.01 10.40
C ALA A 111 -8.62 15.36 10.82
N THR A 112 -9.11 16.16 9.86
CA THR A 112 -9.78 17.45 10.10
C THR A 112 -11.01 17.36 11.01
N LEU A 113 -11.64 16.19 11.11
CA LEU A 113 -12.75 15.93 12.05
C LEU A 113 -12.40 16.18 13.52
N THR A 114 -11.14 15.99 13.88
CA THR A 114 -10.67 16.07 15.28
C THR A 114 -10.10 17.45 15.64
N PHE A 115 -9.99 18.37 14.68
CA PHE A 115 -9.30 19.64 14.87
C PHE A 115 -10.24 20.72 15.41
N THR A 116 -10.19 20.98 16.71
CA THR A 116 -11.05 21.96 17.40
C THR A 116 -10.48 23.39 17.50
N GLY A 117 -9.33 23.67 16.85
CA GLY A 117 -8.64 24.97 16.94
C GLY A 117 -8.43 25.69 15.61
N PHE A 118 -9.05 25.22 14.53
CA PHE A 118 -8.82 25.71 13.18
C PHE A 118 -10.11 26.17 12.51
N ASN A 119 -10.01 27.23 11.72
CA ASN A 119 -11.03 27.62 10.77
C ASN A 119 -10.49 27.45 9.36
N PHE A 120 -11.04 26.49 8.61
CA PHE A 120 -10.67 26.20 7.24
C PHE A 120 -11.64 26.91 6.30
N SER A 121 -11.12 27.58 5.28
CA SER A 121 -11.92 28.26 4.27
C SER A 121 -11.50 27.81 2.88
N PHE A 122 -12.51 27.49 2.07
CA PHE A 122 -12.36 27.13 0.68
C PHE A 122 -13.29 28.00 -0.15
N ILE A 123 -12.70 28.82 -1.02
CA ILE A 123 -13.44 29.72 -1.91
C ILE A 123 -13.37 29.11 -3.31
N ASN A 124 -14.52 28.94 -3.95
CA ASN A 124 -14.64 28.44 -5.33
C ASN A 124 -15.73 29.26 -6.05
N ASN A 125 -15.29 30.34 -6.69
CA ASN A 125 -16.13 31.24 -7.47
C ASN A 125 -15.38 31.72 -8.74
N GLU A 126 -15.96 32.68 -9.46
CA GLU A 126 -15.39 33.20 -10.72
C GLU A 126 -14.12 34.06 -10.52
N GLN A 127 -13.86 34.54 -9.30
CA GLN A 127 -12.72 35.39 -8.97
C GLN A 127 -11.53 34.57 -8.47
N GLU A 128 -11.77 33.55 -7.65
CA GLU A 128 -10.70 32.72 -7.08
C GLU A 128 -11.15 31.30 -6.75
N ILE A 129 -10.18 30.38 -6.82
CA ILE A 129 -10.25 29.05 -6.23
C ILE A 129 -9.09 28.90 -5.26
N THR A 130 -9.35 29.11 -3.97
CA THR A 130 -8.31 29.16 -2.94
C THR A 130 -8.69 28.41 -1.68
N TYR A 131 -7.68 27.82 -1.06
CA TYR A 131 -7.74 27.23 0.27
C TYR A 131 -6.94 28.08 1.24
N SER A 132 -7.49 28.31 2.42
CA SER A 132 -6.87 29.04 3.52
C SER A 132 -7.22 28.42 4.87
N PHE A 133 -6.40 28.66 5.88
CA PHE A 133 -6.73 28.32 7.25
C PHE A 133 -6.35 29.45 8.19
N ASN A 134 -7.09 29.56 9.29
CA ASN A 134 -6.75 30.42 10.42
C ASN A 134 -6.78 29.58 11.72
N THR A 135 -6.04 30.03 12.73
CA THR A 135 -6.07 29.45 14.07
C THR A 135 -7.03 30.26 14.95
N ILE A 136 -7.81 29.57 15.78
CA ILE A 136 -8.77 30.21 16.71
C ILE A 136 -8.05 30.72 17.97
N SER A 137 -6.94 30.07 18.34
CA SER A 137 -6.07 30.44 19.46
C SER A 137 -4.71 30.95 18.98
N SER A 138 -3.86 31.38 19.92
CA SER A 138 -2.46 31.77 19.69
C SER A 138 -1.52 30.62 19.34
N VAL A 139 -2.05 29.41 19.10
CA VAL A 139 -1.25 28.24 18.74
C VAL A 139 -0.60 28.46 17.39
N LEU A 140 0.73 28.27 17.32
CA LEU A 140 1.45 28.31 16.06
C LEU A 140 1.21 27.00 15.29
N SER A 141 0.72 27.13 14.06
CA SER A 141 0.55 26.00 13.14
C SER A 141 1.10 26.34 11.76
N LYS A 142 1.69 25.34 11.12
CA LYS A 142 2.14 25.41 9.74
C LYS A 142 1.76 24.15 8.97
N LEU A 143 1.57 24.30 7.67
CA LEU A 143 1.45 23.21 6.71
C LEU A 143 2.64 23.28 5.76
N THR A 144 3.49 22.25 5.73
CA THR A 144 4.77 22.27 5.02
C THR A 144 4.87 21.06 4.08
N VAL A 145 5.37 21.26 2.87
CA VAL A 145 5.81 20.17 1.98
C VAL A 145 7.28 19.91 2.24
N ASN A 146 7.65 18.70 2.66
CA ASN A 146 9.04 18.35 2.95
C ASN A 146 9.76 17.77 1.73
N GLN A 147 11.09 17.67 1.82
CA GLN A 147 12.01 17.15 0.81
C GLN A 147 11.76 15.68 0.41
N SER A 148 11.02 14.93 1.23
CA SER A 148 10.64 13.54 0.94
C SER A 148 9.34 13.43 0.14
N GLY A 149 8.73 14.57 -0.23
CA GLY A 149 7.45 14.59 -0.93
C GLY A 149 6.28 14.23 -0.03
N ALA A 150 6.31 14.65 1.24
CA ALA A 150 5.19 14.53 2.16
C ALA A 150 4.69 15.93 2.59
N LEU A 151 3.38 16.08 2.67
CA LEU A 151 2.73 17.26 3.24
C LEU A 151 2.46 17.01 4.72
N GLN A 152 2.90 17.91 5.59
CA GLN A 152 2.80 17.76 7.04
C GLN A 152 2.14 18.99 7.66
N ARG A 153 1.17 18.77 8.57
CA ARG A 153 0.71 19.83 9.46
C ARG A 153 1.33 19.66 10.83
N SER A 154 1.96 20.74 11.29
CA SER A 154 2.60 20.78 12.60
C SER A 154 1.97 21.82 13.50
N LEU A 155 1.99 21.53 14.80
CA LEU A 155 1.68 22.45 15.89
C LEU A 155 2.92 22.67 16.74
N TRP A 156 3.19 23.92 17.13
CA TRP A 156 4.22 24.18 18.12
C TRP A 156 3.69 23.84 19.51
N VAL A 157 4.43 22.99 20.23
CA VAL A 157 4.10 22.64 21.62
C VAL A 157 5.11 23.32 22.53
N GLU A 158 4.66 24.36 23.23
CA GLU A 158 5.53 25.20 24.05
C GLU A 158 6.23 24.42 25.17
N ASP A 159 5.51 23.53 25.85
CA ASP A 159 6.01 22.76 27.01
C ASP A 159 7.25 21.90 26.69
N ILE A 160 7.36 21.42 25.45
CA ILE A 160 8.45 20.54 24.98
C ILE A 160 9.36 21.22 23.96
N GLY A 161 9.05 22.46 23.55
CA GLY A 161 9.88 23.24 22.63
C GLY A 161 10.08 22.60 21.25
N MET A 162 9.08 21.89 20.72
CA MET A 162 9.18 21.24 19.41
C MET A 162 7.90 21.30 18.57
N TRP A 163 8.08 21.14 17.26
CA TRP A 163 6.98 20.99 16.31
C TRP A 163 6.44 19.55 16.38
N ASN A 164 5.20 19.40 16.83
CA ASN A 164 4.48 18.12 16.80
C ASN A 164 3.73 17.99 15.47
N VAL A 165 4.01 16.93 14.70
CA VAL A 165 3.28 16.64 13.45
C VAL A 165 1.96 15.98 13.81
N ILE A 166 0.86 16.68 13.59
CA ILE A 166 -0.49 16.20 13.96
C ILE A 166 -1.15 15.36 12.85
N TRP A 167 -0.74 15.55 11.60
CA TRP A 167 -1.07 14.67 10.48
C TRP A 167 -0.11 14.91 9.31
N TYR A 168 -0.02 13.93 8.42
CA TYR A 168 0.76 14.00 7.20
C TYR A 168 0.13 13.16 6.08
N VAL A 169 0.48 13.46 4.83
CA VAL A 169 0.14 12.64 3.65
C VAL A 169 1.34 12.51 2.71
N PRO A 170 1.48 11.39 1.99
CA PRO A 170 0.68 10.15 2.07
C PRO A 170 0.81 9.46 3.45
N MET A 171 -0.30 8.96 4.01
CA MET A 171 -0.30 8.33 5.36
C MET A 171 -0.13 6.81 5.30
N ASP A 172 -0.68 6.17 4.28
CA ASP A 172 -0.63 4.72 4.06
C ASP A 172 -0.68 4.40 2.57
N GLN A 173 -0.71 3.10 2.23
CA GLN A 173 -0.70 2.63 0.84
C GLN A 173 -1.90 3.16 0.03
N CYS A 174 -3.06 3.40 0.64
CA CYS A 174 -4.22 3.93 -0.07
C CYS A 174 -4.12 5.42 -0.41
N ASP A 175 -3.19 6.16 0.20
CA ASP A 175 -2.90 7.55 -0.14
C ASP A 175 -1.81 7.68 -1.22
N ASP A 176 -0.90 6.73 -1.32
CA ASP A 176 0.26 6.84 -2.21
C ASP A 176 -0.08 6.46 -3.65
N MET A 177 -0.36 7.46 -4.48
CA MET A 177 -0.67 7.26 -5.89
C MET A 177 0.53 6.76 -6.72
N ARG A 178 1.78 6.86 -6.21
CA ARG A 178 2.96 6.30 -6.91
C ARG A 178 2.89 4.78 -6.99
N GLY A 179 2.31 4.16 -5.97
CA GLY A 179 2.10 2.71 -5.89
C GLY A 179 0.91 2.21 -6.71
N ARG A 180 0.06 3.09 -7.25
CA ARG A 180 -1.24 2.78 -7.90
C ARG A 180 -2.08 1.81 -7.04
N PRO A 181 -2.58 2.24 -5.86
CA PRO A 181 -3.02 1.29 -4.84
C PRO A 181 -4.10 0.37 -5.35
N CYS A 182 -5.12 0.88 -6.05
CA CYS A 182 -6.11 0.07 -6.74
C CYS A 182 -6.39 0.63 -8.15
N GLY A 183 -6.62 -0.26 -9.12
CA GLY A 183 -7.06 0.11 -10.47
C GLY A 183 -8.49 0.66 -10.54
N SER A 184 -8.99 0.91 -11.75
CA SER A 184 -10.32 1.51 -11.94
C SER A 184 -11.47 0.63 -11.40
N PHE A 185 -12.52 1.28 -10.90
CA PHE A 185 -13.69 0.63 -10.26
C PHE A 185 -13.35 -0.32 -9.09
N ALA A 186 -12.19 -0.15 -8.48
CA ALA A 186 -11.81 -0.73 -7.20
C ALA A 186 -11.72 0.36 -6.12
N ALA A 187 -11.95 -0.04 -4.88
CA ALA A 187 -11.84 0.84 -3.71
C ALA A 187 -10.75 0.34 -2.77
N CYS A 188 -9.94 1.27 -2.26
CA CYS A 188 -8.87 0.97 -1.31
C CYS A 188 -9.38 1.08 0.13
N ASN A 189 -9.14 0.06 0.94
CA ASN A 189 -9.37 0.07 2.37
C ASN A 189 -8.13 -0.46 3.09
N PRO A 190 -7.42 0.37 3.88
CA PRO A 190 -6.17 -0.02 4.52
C PRO A 190 -6.36 -1.11 5.59
N ASN A 191 -7.60 -1.36 6.03
CA ASN A 191 -7.92 -2.41 7.00
C ASN A 191 -8.24 -3.77 6.37
N ASN A 192 -8.34 -3.85 5.05
CA ASN A 192 -8.61 -5.10 4.33
C ASN A 192 -7.30 -5.81 3.92
N SER A 193 -7.38 -7.11 3.69
CA SER A 193 -6.29 -7.89 3.09
C SER A 193 -6.89 -8.84 2.03
N PRO A 194 -6.70 -8.55 0.72
CA PRO A 194 -5.96 -7.43 0.13
C PRO A 194 -6.58 -6.06 0.41
N ILE A 195 -5.79 -4.97 0.29
CA ILE A 195 -6.27 -3.60 0.54
C ILE A 195 -7.26 -3.10 -0.54
N CYS A 196 -7.30 -3.76 -1.69
CA CYS A 196 -8.15 -3.39 -2.82
C CYS A 196 -9.25 -4.41 -3.07
N ASP A 197 -10.46 -3.89 -3.17
CA ASP A 197 -11.64 -4.68 -3.48
C ASP A 197 -12.39 -4.06 -4.68
N CYS A 198 -12.84 -4.91 -5.60
CA CYS A 198 -13.77 -4.45 -6.63
C CYS A 198 -15.06 -3.97 -6.00
N ILE A 199 -15.59 -2.85 -6.49
CA ILE A 199 -16.88 -2.33 -6.08
C ILE A 199 -17.97 -3.39 -6.31
N GLN A 200 -18.99 -3.45 -5.45
CA GLN A 200 -20.12 -4.38 -5.65
C GLN A 200 -20.67 -4.26 -7.08
N GLY A 201 -20.91 -5.39 -7.74
CA GLY A 201 -21.31 -5.44 -9.16
C GLY A 201 -20.14 -5.42 -10.16
N PHE A 202 -18.90 -5.39 -9.69
CA PHE A 202 -17.69 -5.50 -10.51
C PHE A 202 -16.86 -6.76 -10.16
N THR A 203 -15.96 -7.15 -11.05
CA THR A 203 -15.05 -8.29 -10.93
C THR A 203 -13.66 -7.91 -11.48
N PRO A 204 -12.56 -8.51 -11.01
CA PRO A 204 -11.23 -8.18 -11.49
C PRO A 204 -11.11 -8.33 -13.01
N LYS A 205 -10.53 -7.33 -13.67
CA LYS A 205 -10.26 -7.38 -15.11
C LYS A 205 -9.27 -8.49 -15.46
N SER A 206 -8.29 -8.70 -14.57
CA SER A 206 -7.23 -9.71 -14.69
C SER A 206 -7.16 -10.57 -13.43
N PRO A 207 -7.96 -11.66 -13.31
CA PRO A 207 -8.02 -12.48 -12.09
C PRO A 207 -6.68 -13.09 -11.67
N SER A 208 -5.82 -13.46 -12.63
CA SER A 208 -4.48 -14.01 -12.36
C SER A 208 -3.56 -13.00 -11.69
N LYS A 209 -3.51 -11.76 -12.22
CA LYS A 209 -2.75 -10.65 -11.64
C LYS A 209 -3.28 -10.24 -10.27
N TRP A 210 -4.61 -10.21 -10.13
CA TRP A 210 -5.28 -9.90 -8.87
C TRP A 210 -4.90 -10.88 -7.74
N LEU A 211 -4.67 -12.16 -8.07
CA LEU A 211 -4.20 -13.17 -7.11
C LEU A 211 -2.83 -12.84 -6.52
N TYR A 212 -1.95 -12.22 -7.32
CA TYR A 212 -0.62 -11.76 -6.90
C TYR A 212 -0.62 -10.34 -6.34
N ARG A 213 -1.81 -9.75 -6.08
CA ARG A 213 -2.00 -8.37 -5.62
C ARG A 213 -1.48 -7.33 -6.62
N GLU A 214 -1.53 -7.67 -7.91
CA GLU A 214 -1.38 -6.70 -9.01
C GLU A 214 -2.78 -6.31 -9.49
N ASP A 215 -3.34 -5.27 -8.89
CA ASP A 215 -4.71 -4.78 -9.12
C ASP A 215 -4.79 -3.56 -10.07
N THR A 216 -3.66 -3.19 -10.68
CA THR A 216 -3.55 -1.99 -11.54
C THR A 216 -4.48 -2.01 -12.76
N ASP A 217 -4.86 -3.19 -13.24
CA ASP A 217 -5.82 -3.36 -14.34
C ASP A 217 -7.27 -3.03 -13.93
N GLY A 218 -7.54 -2.92 -12.63
CA GLY A 218 -8.84 -2.58 -12.07
C GLY A 218 -9.89 -3.67 -12.25
N CYS A 219 -11.14 -3.22 -12.23
CA CYS A 219 -12.31 -4.06 -12.25
C CYS A 219 -13.25 -3.70 -13.40
N VAL A 220 -13.99 -4.68 -13.87
CA VAL A 220 -15.02 -4.53 -14.91
C VAL A 220 -16.38 -4.93 -14.38
N ARG A 221 -17.44 -4.36 -14.94
CA ARG A 221 -18.81 -4.67 -14.54
C ARG A 221 -19.10 -6.16 -14.79
N LYS A 222 -19.78 -6.80 -13.84
CA LYS A 222 -20.31 -8.16 -14.03
C LYS A 222 -21.42 -8.16 -15.07
N THR A 223 -22.34 -7.20 -14.95
CA THR A 223 -23.49 -7.07 -15.84
C THR A 223 -23.44 -5.75 -16.59
N LYS A 224 -23.75 -5.79 -17.89
CA LYS A 224 -23.89 -4.59 -18.72
C LYS A 224 -25.09 -3.75 -18.27
N LEU A 225 -24.93 -2.44 -18.25
CA LEU A 225 -26.01 -1.50 -17.95
C LEU A 225 -27.13 -1.57 -18.99
N ASP A 226 -28.35 -1.36 -18.54
CA ASP A 226 -29.57 -1.31 -19.36
C ASP A 226 -30.23 0.08 -19.26
N CYS A 227 -29.47 1.08 -19.71
CA CYS A 227 -29.90 2.47 -19.69
C CYS A 227 -31.16 2.71 -20.53
N LYS A 228 -31.31 2.02 -21.67
CA LYS A 228 -32.42 2.25 -22.62
C LYS A 228 -33.78 1.91 -22.01
N ASN A 229 -33.83 0.85 -21.21
CA ASN A 229 -35.06 0.45 -20.51
C ASN A 229 -35.22 1.15 -19.16
N GLY A 230 -34.25 1.97 -18.74
CA GLY A 230 -34.31 2.75 -17.50
C GLY A 230 -34.29 1.90 -16.23
N THR A 231 -33.75 0.67 -16.29
CA THR A 231 -33.77 -0.26 -15.15
C THR A 231 -32.55 -0.14 -14.24
N ASP A 232 -31.50 0.58 -14.68
CA ASP A 232 -30.31 0.80 -13.88
C ASP A 232 -30.64 1.47 -12.54
N GLY A 233 -29.79 1.22 -11.54
CA GLY A 233 -29.85 1.91 -10.26
C GLY A 233 -28.46 2.19 -9.72
N PHE A 234 -28.33 2.40 -8.42
CA PHE A 234 -27.06 2.79 -7.80
C PHE A 234 -26.78 1.98 -6.55
N HIS A 235 -25.53 1.53 -6.45
CA HIS A 235 -24.95 1.03 -5.22
C HIS A 235 -24.24 2.17 -4.49
N VAL A 236 -24.44 2.26 -3.17
CA VAL A 236 -23.85 3.30 -2.34
C VAL A 236 -22.58 2.76 -1.68
N ILE A 237 -21.48 3.48 -1.87
CA ILE A 237 -20.25 3.28 -1.11
C ILE A 237 -20.18 4.43 -0.10
N SER A 238 -20.27 4.09 1.18
CA SER A 238 -20.22 5.08 2.25
C SER A 238 -18.81 5.37 2.71
N ASN A 239 -18.65 6.55 3.29
CA ASN A 239 -17.44 7.02 3.95
C ASN A 239 -16.22 7.07 3.02
N THR A 240 -16.37 7.69 1.84
CA THR A 240 -15.36 7.63 0.77
C THR A 240 -14.60 8.94 0.55
N LYS A 241 -13.30 8.83 0.29
CA LYS A 241 -12.61 9.78 -0.59
C LYS A 241 -13.17 9.56 -1.99
N LEU A 242 -13.84 10.57 -2.54
CA LEU A 242 -14.44 10.48 -3.87
C LEU A 242 -13.39 10.17 -4.94
N ALA A 243 -13.81 9.57 -6.05
CA ALA A 243 -12.94 9.27 -7.20
C ALA A 243 -12.30 10.55 -7.78
N ASP A 244 -11.24 10.41 -8.58
CA ASP A 244 -10.61 11.54 -9.29
C ASP A 244 -11.67 12.34 -10.06
N THR A 245 -11.70 13.65 -9.84
CA THR A 245 -12.73 14.56 -10.37
C THR A 245 -12.31 15.26 -11.65
N SER A 246 -11.10 15.03 -12.19
CA SER A 246 -10.54 15.77 -13.34
C SER A 246 -11.45 15.72 -14.59
N ASN A 247 -12.22 14.64 -14.75
CA ASN A 247 -13.18 14.43 -15.84
C ASN A 247 -14.65 14.41 -15.37
N ALA A 248 -14.93 14.86 -14.14
CA ALA A 248 -16.28 14.95 -13.59
C ALA A 248 -16.94 16.29 -13.93
N SER A 249 -18.27 16.28 -14.01
CA SER A 249 -19.09 17.49 -14.18
C SER A 249 -19.72 17.89 -12.85
N VAL A 250 -19.63 19.18 -12.50
CA VAL A 250 -20.13 19.72 -11.23
C VAL A 250 -21.33 20.66 -11.48
N TYR A 251 -22.42 20.41 -10.75
CA TYR A 251 -23.65 21.21 -10.80
C TYR A 251 -24.00 21.69 -9.40
N LYS A 252 -23.69 22.95 -9.08
CA LYS A 252 -23.86 23.53 -7.74
C LYS A 252 -25.32 23.62 -7.28
N ASN A 253 -26.27 23.73 -8.21
CA ASN A 253 -27.68 24.02 -7.91
C ASN A 253 -28.59 22.78 -7.89
N LEU A 254 -28.06 21.57 -8.13
CA LEU A 254 -28.87 20.36 -8.11
C LEU A 254 -28.92 19.76 -6.71
N SER A 255 -30.11 19.32 -6.30
CA SER A 255 -30.28 18.44 -5.15
C SER A 255 -29.76 17.03 -5.45
N LEU A 256 -29.55 16.22 -4.41
CA LEU A 256 -29.13 14.82 -4.58
C LEU A 256 -30.13 13.98 -5.40
N VAL A 257 -31.43 14.26 -5.27
CA VAL A 257 -32.49 13.57 -6.02
C VAL A 257 -32.47 13.94 -7.50
N GLU A 258 -32.26 15.23 -7.81
CA GLU A 258 -32.07 15.69 -9.18
C GLU A 258 -30.77 15.17 -9.78
N CYS A 259 -29.71 15.06 -8.97
CA CYS A 259 -28.43 14.48 -9.36
C CYS A 259 -28.59 13.02 -9.83
N LYS A 260 -29.31 12.21 -9.03
CA LYS A 260 -29.68 10.84 -9.40
C LYS A 260 -30.45 10.78 -10.72
N THR A 261 -31.46 11.63 -10.86
CA THR A 261 -32.32 11.67 -12.06
C THR A 261 -31.52 12.06 -13.30
N LYS A 262 -30.65 13.07 -13.18
CA LYS A 262 -29.76 13.51 -14.24
C LYS A 262 -28.77 12.40 -14.65
N CYS A 263 -28.15 11.73 -13.69
CA CYS A 263 -27.25 10.61 -13.98
C CYS A 263 -27.99 9.44 -14.66
N LEU A 264 -29.21 9.09 -14.24
CA LEU A 264 -29.99 8.04 -14.92
C LEU A 264 -30.33 8.39 -16.37
N SER A 265 -30.64 9.67 -16.63
CA SER A 265 -30.97 10.17 -17.97
C SER A 265 -29.78 10.19 -18.93
N ASP A 266 -28.56 10.24 -18.41
CA ASP A 266 -27.32 10.19 -19.19
C ASP A 266 -26.73 8.78 -19.18
N CYS A 267 -26.81 8.05 -20.30
CA CYS A 267 -26.29 6.69 -20.39
C CYS A 267 -24.76 6.57 -20.26
N SER A 268 -24.03 7.69 -20.32
CA SER A 268 -22.59 7.70 -20.06
C SER A 268 -22.25 7.84 -18.57
N CYS A 269 -23.21 8.24 -17.72
CA CYS A 269 -22.97 8.42 -16.30
C CYS A 269 -22.60 7.09 -15.62
N THR A 270 -21.45 7.07 -14.94
CA THR A 270 -20.92 5.93 -14.20
C THR A 270 -21.17 6.03 -12.70
N ALA A 271 -21.18 7.24 -12.14
CA ALA A 271 -21.47 7.50 -10.73
C ALA A 271 -21.88 8.95 -10.48
N TYR A 272 -22.45 9.22 -9.31
CA TYR A 272 -22.66 10.58 -8.79
C TYR A 272 -22.41 10.69 -7.29
N ALA A 273 -22.23 11.91 -6.79
CA ALA A 273 -22.08 12.21 -5.36
C ALA A 273 -22.60 13.64 -5.06
N PRO A 274 -23.00 13.93 -3.81
CA PRO A 274 -23.21 15.32 -3.39
C PRO A 274 -21.88 16.10 -3.41
N ALA A 275 -21.92 17.34 -3.90
CA ALA A 275 -20.75 18.23 -3.85
C ALA A 275 -20.57 18.88 -2.47
N ASP A 276 -21.65 19.05 -1.72
CA ASP A 276 -21.68 19.62 -0.38
C ASP A 276 -22.49 18.72 0.55
N VAL A 277 -21.90 18.31 1.67
CA VAL A 277 -22.51 17.38 2.65
C VAL A 277 -22.96 18.07 3.94
N ARG A 278 -23.04 19.41 3.97
CA ARG A 278 -23.64 20.13 5.10
C ARG A 278 -25.12 19.76 5.26
N SER A 279 -25.77 20.33 6.28
CA SER A 279 -27.10 19.94 6.81
C SER A 279 -28.21 19.63 5.77
N VAL A 280 -28.13 20.19 4.56
CA VAL A 280 -28.85 19.66 3.39
C VAL A 280 -27.84 19.38 2.29
N ALA A 281 -27.64 18.09 1.98
CA ALA A 281 -26.77 17.67 0.90
C ALA A 281 -27.17 18.39 -0.40
N SER A 282 -26.24 19.14 -0.97
CA SER A 282 -26.50 20.03 -2.12
C SER A 282 -25.34 20.01 -3.09
N GLY A 283 -25.62 20.42 -4.32
CA GLY A 283 -24.68 20.26 -5.42
C GLY A 283 -24.52 18.80 -5.85
N CYS A 284 -24.00 18.61 -7.05
CA CYS A 284 -23.96 17.32 -7.71
C CYS A 284 -22.67 17.17 -8.50
N ILE A 285 -21.92 16.13 -8.23
CA ILE A 285 -20.76 15.71 -9.01
C ILE A 285 -21.17 14.47 -9.80
N ILE A 286 -20.99 14.47 -11.11
CA ILE A 286 -21.30 13.35 -12.01
C ILE A 286 -20.04 12.92 -12.74
N TRP A 287 -19.75 11.62 -12.69
CA TRP A 287 -18.69 10.99 -13.46
C TRP A 287 -19.26 10.30 -14.70
N THR A 288 -18.56 10.44 -15.83
CA THR A 288 -18.85 9.72 -17.09
C THR A 288 -17.67 8.84 -17.54
N SER A 289 -16.53 8.94 -16.86
CA SER A 289 -15.35 8.11 -17.08
C SER A 289 -15.26 6.95 -16.10
N GLU A 290 -14.21 6.14 -16.24
CA GLU A 290 -13.82 5.18 -15.20
C GLU A 290 -13.54 5.90 -13.87
N LEU A 291 -13.87 5.23 -12.77
CA LEU A 291 -13.66 5.75 -11.42
C LEU A 291 -12.30 5.26 -10.91
N THR A 292 -11.45 6.15 -10.45
CA THR A 292 -10.10 5.82 -9.97
C THR A 292 -9.81 6.46 -8.61
N ASP A 293 -8.86 5.88 -7.88
CA ASP A 293 -8.37 6.36 -6.59
C ASP A 293 -9.48 6.50 -5.51
N ILE A 294 -10.49 5.63 -5.54
CA ILE A 294 -11.50 5.59 -4.48
C ILE A 294 -10.86 5.00 -3.23
N ARG A 295 -11.07 5.64 -2.09
CA ARG A 295 -10.66 5.13 -0.77
C ARG A 295 -11.84 5.13 0.19
N VAL A 296 -11.95 4.09 1.00
CA VAL A 296 -12.96 3.93 2.05
C VAL A 296 -12.33 4.20 3.42
N PHE A 297 -13.02 4.97 4.25
CA PHE A 297 -12.65 5.22 5.64
C PHE A 297 -13.53 4.38 6.58
N THR A 298 -12.93 3.79 7.61
CA THR A 298 -13.64 2.97 8.60
C THR A 298 -14.23 3.77 9.76
N ASN A 299 -14.10 5.10 9.74
CA ASN A 299 -14.70 5.96 10.75
C ASN A 299 -16.14 6.30 10.37
N ASP A 300 -17.10 5.79 11.13
CA ASP A 300 -18.54 6.04 10.92
C ASP A 300 -18.94 7.52 11.03
N SER A 301 -18.08 8.38 11.60
CA SER A 301 -18.31 9.83 11.67
C SER A 301 -17.97 10.55 10.36
N TYR A 302 -17.39 9.84 9.38
CA TYR A 302 -16.97 10.42 8.12
C TYR A 302 -18.10 10.29 7.08
N GLU A 303 -18.82 11.38 6.80
CA GLU A 303 -19.98 11.38 5.91
C GLU A 303 -19.60 11.88 4.50
N GLN A 304 -19.39 10.95 3.56
CA GLN A 304 -19.29 11.24 2.12
C GLN A 304 -19.60 9.98 1.31
N ASP A 305 -20.77 9.95 0.68
CA ASP A 305 -21.23 8.80 -0.10
C ASP A 305 -20.92 8.97 -1.60
N LEU A 306 -20.58 7.85 -2.25
CA LEU A 306 -20.46 7.73 -3.70
C LEU A 306 -21.51 6.74 -4.24
N TYR A 307 -22.29 7.18 -5.21
CA TYR A 307 -23.38 6.40 -5.81
C TYR A 307 -22.93 5.85 -7.16
N VAL A 308 -22.55 4.58 -7.22
CA VAL A 308 -22.04 3.93 -8.43
C VAL A 308 -23.18 3.25 -9.18
N ARG A 309 -23.36 3.61 -10.46
CA ARG A 309 -24.44 3.05 -11.29
C ARG A 309 -24.23 1.56 -11.47
N LEU A 310 -25.27 0.73 -11.37
CA LEU A 310 -25.24 -0.71 -11.62
C LEU A 310 -26.49 -1.16 -12.38
N ALA A 311 -26.40 -2.31 -13.05
CA ALA A 311 -27.56 -2.97 -13.61
C ALA A 311 -28.48 -3.47 -12.48
N ALA A 312 -29.79 -3.53 -12.73
CA ALA A 312 -30.81 -3.89 -11.73
C ALA A 312 -30.49 -5.20 -10.98
N ILE A 313 -29.98 -6.21 -11.70
CA ILE A 313 -29.67 -7.54 -11.16
C ILE A 313 -28.54 -7.53 -10.12
N ASP A 314 -27.62 -6.56 -10.21
CA ASP A 314 -26.46 -6.46 -9.32
C ASP A 314 -26.76 -5.66 -8.03
N LEU A 315 -27.89 -4.95 -7.97
CA LEU A 315 -28.30 -4.16 -6.82
C LEU A 315 -28.83 -5.02 -5.66
N GLY A 316 -29.28 -6.26 -5.94
CA GLY A 316 -29.83 -7.19 -4.96
C GLY A 316 -28.87 -8.28 -4.47
N GLN A 317 -27.67 -8.38 -5.05
CA GLN A 317 -26.66 -9.35 -4.64
C GLN A 317 -25.69 -8.71 -3.64
N SER A 318 -26.10 -8.62 -2.37
CA SER A 318 -25.13 -8.44 -1.29
C SER A 318 -24.24 -9.68 -1.24
N SER A 319 -22.95 -9.49 -1.53
CA SER A 319 -21.92 -10.52 -1.40
C SER A 319 -21.89 -11.05 0.04
N THR A 320 -22.28 -12.31 0.21
CA THR A 320 -21.93 -13.12 1.36
C THR A 320 -20.44 -13.46 1.29
N ALA A 321 -19.59 -12.56 1.75
CA ALA A 321 -18.23 -12.87 2.16
C ALA A 321 -17.70 -11.76 3.08
N SER A 322 -17.27 -12.17 4.28
CA SER A 322 -16.53 -11.41 5.29
C SER A 322 -17.30 -10.38 6.13
N GLY A 323 -17.43 -10.67 7.43
CA GLY A 323 -17.88 -9.73 8.47
C GLY A 323 -19.15 -10.17 9.20
N LYS A 324 -18.99 -10.83 10.36
CA LYS A 324 -20.08 -11.25 11.26
C LYS A 324 -21.00 -10.06 11.59
N SER A 325 -22.16 -9.98 10.95
CA SER A 325 -23.31 -9.27 11.49
C SER A 325 -24.28 -10.28 12.10
N SER A 326 -24.53 -10.10 13.40
CA SER A 326 -25.51 -10.85 14.17
C SER A 326 -26.91 -10.69 13.56
N LYS A 327 -27.28 -11.59 12.65
CA LYS A 327 -28.66 -11.79 12.18
C LYS A 327 -29.17 -13.20 12.51
N TRP A 328 -28.79 -13.72 13.67
CA TRP A 328 -29.33 -14.95 14.23
C TRP A 328 -30.16 -14.66 15.49
N VAL A 329 -31.19 -13.82 15.40
CA VAL A 329 -32.16 -13.67 16.50
C VAL A 329 -33.53 -14.22 16.13
N THR A 330 -33.86 -14.36 14.85
CA THR A 330 -35.16 -14.88 14.42
C THR A 330 -35.37 -16.40 14.64
N PRO A 331 -34.37 -17.30 14.50
CA PRO A 331 -34.60 -18.72 14.80
C PRO A 331 -34.58 -19.04 16.31
N PHE A 332 -33.94 -18.21 17.15
CA PHE A 332 -33.94 -18.43 18.60
C PHE A 332 -35.27 -18.08 19.26
N VAL A 333 -36.02 -17.09 18.75
CA VAL A 333 -37.36 -16.78 19.28
C VAL A 333 -38.32 -17.95 18.99
N ILE A 334 -38.24 -18.56 17.82
CA ILE A 334 -39.09 -19.71 17.47
C ILE A 334 -38.73 -20.92 18.32
N ILE A 335 -37.45 -21.20 18.54
CA ILE A 335 -36.98 -22.29 19.42
C ILE A 335 -37.35 -22.01 20.88
N LEU A 336 -37.27 -20.76 21.35
CA LEU A 336 -37.67 -20.37 22.70
C LEU A 336 -39.20 -20.52 22.89
N VAL A 337 -40.00 -20.12 21.91
CA VAL A 337 -41.45 -20.28 21.94
C VAL A 337 -41.83 -21.77 21.91
N LEU A 338 -41.19 -22.57 21.06
CA LEU A 338 -41.44 -24.01 20.99
C LEU A 338 -41.02 -24.72 22.29
N THR A 339 -39.89 -24.35 22.89
CA THR A 339 -39.45 -24.94 24.17
C THR A 339 -40.36 -24.54 25.33
N VAL A 340 -40.84 -23.29 25.38
CA VAL A 340 -41.84 -22.86 26.37
C VAL A 340 -43.17 -23.59 26.19
N LEU A 341 -43.63 -23.79 24.95
CA LEU A 341 -44.85 -24.55 24.66
C LEU A 341 -44.73 -26.04 25.04
N ILE A 342 -43.56 -26.64 24.80
CA ILE A 342 -43.27 -28.02 25.21
C ILE A 342 -43.24 -28.13 26.75
N LEU A 343 -42.57 -27.20 27.44
CA LEU A 343 -42.55 -27.18 28.92
C LEU A 343 -43.94 -26.93 29.50
N ALA A 344 -44.76 -26.09 28.89
CA ALA A 344 -46.15 -25.88 29.28
C ALA A 344 -47.00 -27.16 29.06
N CYS A 345 -46.78 -27.88 27.94
CA CYS A 345 -47.44 -29.16 27.68
C CYS A 345 -47.00 -30.24 28.69
N ILE A 346 -45.70 -30.34 28.99
CA ILE A 346 -45.18 -31.26 30.01
C ILE A 346 -45.73 -30.89 31.38
N GLY A 347 -45.75 -29.61 31.75
CA GLY A 347 -46.35 -29.11 32.98
C GLY A 347 -47.84 -29.44 33.08
N TYR A 348 -48.60 -29.27 32.00
CA TYR A 348 -50.00 -29.66 31.92
C TYR A 348 -50.20 -31.18 32.03
N LEU A 349 -49.38 -31.99 31.36
CA LEU A 349 -49.41 -33.44 31.45
C LEU A 349 -49.02 -33.94 32.85
N MET A 350 -48.03 -33.32 33.49
CA MET A 350 -47.65 -33.60 34.88
C MET A 350 -48.75 -33.15 35.84
N TRP A 351 -49.39 -32.00 35.65
CA TRP A 351 -50.53 -31.55 36.45
C TRP A 351 -51.75 -32.46 36.28
N LYS A 352 -52.03 -32.92 35.05
CA LYS A 352 -53.07 -33.91 34.74
C LYS A 352 -52.74 -35.29 35.33
N ARG A 353 -51.45 -35.67 35.38
CA ARG A 353 -50.97 -36.89 36.06
C ARG A 353 -50.98 -36.75 37.59
N ARG A 354 -50.75 -35.55 38.14
CA ARG A 354 -50.80 -35.24 39.58
C ARG A 354 -52.25 -35.20 40.08
N LYS A 355 -53.17 -34.66 39.27
CA LYS A 355 -54.63 -34.68 39.51
C LYS A 355 -55.26 -36.07 39.31
N ARG A 356 -54.53 -37.01 38.69
CA ARG A 356 -54.88 -38.44 38.59
C ARG A 356 -54.11 -39.35 39.55
N ARG A 357 -53.24 -38.80 40.42
CA ARG A 357 -52.44 -39.54 41.41
C ARG A 357 -52.79 -39.18 42.87
N GLN A 358 -53.90 -38.49 43.11
CA GLN A 358 -54.50 -38.32 44.45
C GLN A 358 -55.52 -39.42 44.80
N SER A 359 -55.54 -40.53 44.04
CA SER A 359 -56.34 -41.72 44.31
C SER A 359 -55.54 -43.00 44.06
N ARG A 360 -54.55 -43.25 44.93
CA ARG A 360 -54.08 -44.58 45.41
C ARG A 360 -52.76 -44.37 46.15
N ALA A 361 -52.86 -44.38 47.47
CA ALA A 361 -51.74 -44.59 48.36
C ALA A 361 -51.51 -46.10 48.57
N MET A 362 -50.29 -46.39 49.03
CA MET A 362 -49.89 -47.49 49.92
C MET A 362 -49.16 -48.69 49.28
N GLN A 363 -47.88 -48.81 49.68
CA GLN A 363 -47.31 -49.92 50.49
C GLN A 363 -45.89 -50.25 49.97
N GLU A 364 -44.81 -49.63 50.49
CA GLU A 364 -44.06 -49.94 51.72
C GLU A 364 -42.97 -51.03 51.54
N SER A 365 -41.82 -50.80 52.20
CA SER A 365 -40.76 -51.76 52.60
C SER A 365 -39.40 -51.78 51.85
N ASN A 366 -38.46 -51.02 52.43
CA ASN A 366 -37.16 -51.43 53.03
C ASN A 366 -36.02 -52.17 52.29
N ASN A 367 -34.81 -51.78 52.73
CA ASN A 367 -33.48 -52.42 52.70
C ASN A 367 -32.69 -52.35 51.38
N SER A 368 -31.36 -52.26 51.32
CA SER A 368 -30.25 -51.97 52.25
C SER A 368 -28.94 -52.16 51.44
N PHE A 369 -27.89 -51.37 51.73
CA PHE A 369 -26.48 -51.83 51.90
C PHE A 369 -25.60 -52.34 50.71
N HIS A 370 -24.45 -51.65 50.52
CA HIS A 370 -23.10 -52.08 50.00
C HIS A 370 -22.95 -52.56 48.52
N ASP A 371 -21.83 -52.46 47.81
CA ASP A 371 -20.41 -52.20 48.15
C ASP A 371 -19.57 -51.78 46.90
N ARG A 372 -18.42 -51.14 47.18
CA ARG A 372 -17.04 -51.26 46.58
C ARG A 372 -16.82 -51.60 45.08
N SER A 373 -16.05 -50.83 44.30
CA SER A 373 -14.60 -50.49 44.30
C SER A 373 -13.74 -51.33 43.35
N ASN A 374 -12.98 -50.67 42.47
CA ASN A 374 -11.56 -50.89 42.10
C ASN A 374 -11.24 -49.96 40.92
N GLN A 375 -10.44 -48.89 41.03
CA GLN A 375 -8.98 -48.77 41.21
C GLN A 375 -8.09 -49.40 40.13
N GLY A 376 -7.29 -48.50 39.50
CA GLY A 376 -5.96 -48.72 38.93
C GLY A 376 -5.91 -48.87 37.41
N LEU A 377 -4.92 -48.37 36.65
CA LEU A 377 -3.72 -47.54 36.85
C LEU A 377 -3.03 -47.44 35.46
N SER A 378 -2.22 -46.39 35.22
CA SER A 378 -1.12 -46.25 34.20
C SER A 378 -1.52 -46.16 32.72
N SER A 379 -0.77 -45.58 31.77
CA SER A 379 0.42 -44.71 31.67
C SER A 379 0.57 -44.37 30.18
N TRP A 380 1.30 -43.31 29.85
CA TRP A 380 1.60 -42.81 28.49
C TRP A 380 2.47 -43.78 27.66
N ASN A 381 2.21 -43.90 26.34
CA ASN A 381 3.11 -43.47 25.25
C ASN A 381 2.53 -43.78 23.84
N ASP A 382 2.60 -42.75 23.00
CA ASP A 382 3.07 -42.66 21.61
C ASP A 382 2.93 -43.79 20.55
N GLN A 383 2.52 -43.32 19.36
CA GLN A 383 3.02 -43.64 18.00
C GLN A 383 2.63 -44.99 17.35
N LEU A 384 1.89 -44.96 16.23
CA LEU A 384 2.46 -45.08 14.87
C LEU A 384 1.41 -45.02 13.74
N GLU A 385 1.92 -44.60 12.59
CA GLU A 385 1.36 -44.28 11.29
C GLU A 385 0.77 -45.47 10.51
N LEU A 386 0.00 -45.18 9.44
CA LEU A 386 0.43 -45.33 8.03
C LEU A 386 -0.80 -45.35 7.10
N SER A 387 -0.84 -44.45 6.11
CA SER A 387 -1.44 -44.74 4.80
C SER A 387 -0.94 -43.77 3.72
N GLN A 388 -0.05 -44.31 2.91
CA GLN A 388 0.70 -43.80 1.78
C GLN A 388 -0.17 -43.46 0.55
N LYS A 389 0.19 -42.42 -0.22
CA LYS A 389 0.13 -42.48 -1.70
C LYS A 389 0.99 -41.41 -2.37
N ASN A 390 2.04 -41.86 -3.05
CA ASN A 390 2.77 -41.12 -4.08
C ASN A 390 1.89 -40.98 -5.33
N ASP A 391 2.01 -39.85 -6.05
CA ASP A 391 2.01 -39.84 -7.52
C ASP A 391 2.66 -38.55 -8.06
N LEU A 392 3.52 -38.77 -9.06
CA LEU A 392 4.39 -37.87 -9.85
C LEU A 392 4.09 -36.36 -9.87
N GLU A 393 5.11 -35.55 -9.52
CA GLU A 393 5.17 -34.13 -9.88
C GLU A 393 5.36 -33.97 -11.40
N LEU A 394 4.30 -33.55 -12.08
CA LEU A 394 4.37 -32.96 -13.41
C LEU A 394 4.95 -31.54 -13.27
N LEU A 395 6.15 -31.31 -13.81
CA LEU A 395 6.71 -29.98 -13.99
C LEU A 395 5.78 -29.16 -14.91
N LEU A 396 5.03 -28.25 -14.31
CA LEU A 396 4.18 -27.30 -15.02
C LEU A 396 5.04 -26.11 -15.46
N PHE A 397 5.38 -26.05 -16.74
CA PHE A 397 6.02 -24.88 -17.33
C PHE A 397 4.96 -23.84 -17.70
N ASP A 398 5.22 -22.57 -17.40
CA ASP A 398 4.32 -21.50 -17.84
C ASP A 398 4.34 -21.39 -19.38
N PHE A 399 3.23 -20.90 -19.94
CA PHE A 399 3.08 -20.81 -21.40
C PHE A 399 4.12 -19.88 -22.04
N GLY A 400 4.55 -18.83 -21.35
CA GLY A 400 5.63 -17.95 -21.77
C GLY A 400 6.98 -18.67 -21.81
N THR A 401 7.29 -19.53 -20.83
CA THR A 401 8.47 -20.40 -20.84
C THR A 401 8.43 -21.37 -22.02
N ILE A 402 7.25 -21.94 -22.36
CA ILE A 402 7.09 -22.83 -23.52
C ILE A 402 7.25 -22.07 -24.84
N VAL A 403 6.62 -20.90 -24.96
CA VAL A 403 6.75 -20.00 -26.12
C VAL A 403 8.21 -19.58 -26.29
N SER A 404 8.90 -19.20 -25.22
CA SER A 404 10.31 -18.81 -25.27
C SER A 404 11.21 -19.97 -25.67
N ALA A 405 11.03 -21.13 -25.05
CA ALA A 405 11.85 -22.32 -25.30
C ALA A 405 11.69 -22.90 -26.72
N THR A 406 10.55 -22.65 -27.37
CA THR A 406 10.25 -23.11 -28.73
C THR A 406 10.39 -22.03 -29.80
N GLU A 407 10.88 -20.83 -29.43
CA GLU A 407 10.95 -19.64 -30.29
C GLU A 407 9.59 -19.33 -30.93
N ASN A 408 8.58 -19.22 -30.09
CA ASN A 408 7.17 -19.02 -30.46
C ASN A 408 6.66 -20.07 -31.45
N PHE A 409 6.98 -21.34 -31.18
CA PHE A 409 6.60 -22.48 -32.02
C PHE A 409 7.09 -22.35 -33.47
N SER A 410 8.33 -21.88 -33.65
CA SER A 410 8.98 -21.76 -34.96
C SER A 410 8.94 -23.09 -35.72
N ALA A 411 8.63 -23.04 -37.02
CA ALA A 411 8.58 -24.22 -37.88
C ALA A 411 9.94 -24.95 -37.95
N ASP A 412 11.04 -24.21 -37.77
CA ASP A 412 12.41 -24.75 -37.80
C ASP A 412 12.70 -25.66 -36.59
N ASN A 413 11.96 -25.46 -35.49
CA ASN A 413 12.05 -26.29 -34.29
C ASN A 413 11.06 -27.47 -34.32
N LYS A 414 10.24 -27.63 -35.36
CA LYS A 414 9.24 -28.69 -35.43
C LYS A 414 9.89 -30.05 -35.77
N LEU A 415 9.84 -30.97 -34.82
CA LEU A 415 10.35 -32.35 -34.97
C LEU A 415 9.39 -33.25 -35.75
N GLY A 416 8.09 -32.95 -35.74
CA GLY A 416 7.08 -33.72 -36.48
C GLY A 416 5.65 -33.33 -36.12
N GLN A 417 4.66 -33.94 -36.78
CA GLN A 417 3.24 -33.79 -36.44
C GLN A 417 2.50 -35.10 -36.65
N GLY A 418 1.81 -35.57 -35.60
CA GLY A 418 0.95 -36.75 -35.64
C GLY A 418 -0.49 -36.42 -35.24
N GLY A 419 -1.30 -37.45 -34.99
CA GLY A 419 -2.71 -37.31 -34.59
C GLY A 419 -2.97 -36.56 -33.27
N PHE A 420 -1.91 -36.24 -32.52
CA PHE A 420 -1.95 -35.50 -31.26
C PHE A 420 -1.33 -34.09 -31.35
N GLY A 421 -1.00 -33.61 -32.55
CA GLY A 421 -0.49 -32.26 -32.78
C GLY A 421 1.01 -32.20 -33.15
N PRO A 422 1.52 -30.98 -33.38
CA PRO A 422 2.92 -30.74 -33.70
C PRO A 422 3.83 -30.85 -32.47
N VAL A 423 5.02 -31.43 -32.66
CA VAL A 423 6.06 -31.59 -31.61
C VAL A 423 7.24 -30.70 -31.97
N TYR A 424 7.72 -29.90 -31.00
CA TYR A 424 8.83 -28.94 -31.19
C TYR A 424 10.03 -29.30 -30.29
N LYS A 425 11.24 -29.00 -30.78
CA LYS A 425 12.51 -29.06 -30.05
C LYS A 425 12.69 -27.76 -29.27
N ALA A 426 13.08 -27.86 -27.99
CA ALA A 426 13.42 -26.70 -27.17
C ALA A 426 14.94 -26.45 -27.18
N TRP A 427 15.38 -25.19 -27.28
CA TRP A 427 16.80 -24.81 -27.32
C TRP A 427 17.19 -23.99 -26.09
N ASN A 428 18.22 -24.43 -25.37
CA ASN A 428 18.88 -23.63 -24.34
C ASN A 428 20.19 -23.05 -24.93
N SER A 429 20.12 -21.76 -25.29
CA SER A 429 21.20 -20.75 -25.32
C SER A 429 22.54 -21.06 -26.01
N TRP A 430 22.72 -20.54 -27.23
CA TRP A 430 24.02 -20.03 -27.73
C TRP A 430 23.80 -18.61 -28.32
N LYS A 431 24.73 -17.71 -28.01
CA LYS A 431 24.68 -16.24 -28.08
C LYS A 431 24.60 -15.63 -29.50
N GLU A 432 23.98 -14.44 -29.63
CA GLU A 432 24.66 -13.17 -29.98
C GLU A 432 23.71 -11.95 -29.99
N GLY A 433 24.17 -10.81 -29.41
CA GLY A 433 23.88 -9.48 -29.95
C GLY A 433 22.84 -8.57 -29.25
N ASN A 434 23.16 -8.02 -28.07
CA ASN A 434 23.06 -6.57 -27.82
C ASN A 434 23.73 -6.17 -26.51
N SER A 435 24.76 -5.33 -26.63
CA SER A 435 25.64 -4.86 -25.58
C SER A 435 25.18 -3.52 -25.01
N LEU A 436 24.85 -3.51 -23.72
CA LEU A 436 25.33 -2.53 -22.75
C LEU A 436 25.38 -3.24 -21.39
N GLN A 437 26.34 -4.14 -21.25
CA GLN A 437 26.85 -4.56 -19.96
C GLN A 437 28.31 -4.14 -19.93
N ILE A 438 28.68 -3.38 -18.89
CA ILE A 438 30.03 -3.56 -18.34
C ILE A 438 30.08 -5.06 -18.08
N VAL A 439 30.92 -5.76 -18.84
CA VAL A 439 31.13 -7.20 -18.69
C VAL A 439 31.73 -7.36 -17.31
N ASP A 440 30.86 -7.53 -16.34
CA ASP A 440 31.22 -7.99 -15.04
C ASP A 440 31.59 -9.46 -15.23
N GLU A 441 32.89 -9.77 -15.20
CA GLU A 441 33.37 -11.13 -15.44
C GLU A 441 32.85 -12.02 -14.32
N SER A 442 31.83 -12.83 -14.62
CA SER A 442 31.39 -13.88 -13.72
C SER A 442 32.50 -14.93 -13.58
N ILE A 443 32.93 -15.21 -12.36
CA ILE A 443 33.94 -16.24 -12.07
C ILE A 443 33.33 -17.57 -11.61
N GLY A 444 32.01 -17.74 -11.76
CA GLY A 444 31.24 -18.90 -11.30
C GLY A 444 30.40 -18.59 -10.06
N ASP A 445 29.98 -19.64 -9.34
CA ASP A 445 29.20 -19.54 -8.09
C ASP A 445 30.08 -19.71 -6.83
N THR A 446 31.36 -20.05 -7.01
CA THR A 446 32.26 -20.47 -5.95
C THR A 446 33.56 -19.66 -5.95
N LEU A 447 34.08 -19.34 -4.77
CA LEU A 447 35.39 -18.74 -4.54
C LEU A 447 36.24 -19.70 -3.70
N THR A 448 37.36 -20.15 -4.26
CA THR A 448 38.30 -21.06 -3.59
C THR A 448 39.52 -20.31 -3.03
N GLN A 449 40.30 -20.97 -2.18
CA GLN A 449 41.54 -20.39 -1.67
C GLN A 449 42.48 -19.98 -2.83
N GLY A 450 43.08 -18.79 -2.72
CA GLY A 450 43.96 -18.22 -3.74
C GLY A 450 43.23 -17.46 -4.86
N GLN A 451 41.91 -17.58 -4.94
CA GLN A 451 41.09 -16.71 -5.78
C GLN A 451 40.66 -15.45 -5.00
N TYR A 452 40.36 -14.39 -5.74
CA TYR A 452 39.86 -13.14 -5.22
C TYR A 452 38.78 -12.58 -6.14
N LEU A 453 37.71 -12.07 -5.54
CA LEU A 453 36.70 -11.30 -6.25
C LEU A 453 37.09 -9.82 -6.17
N THR A 454 37.26 -9.17 -7.31
CA THR A 454 37.56 -7.74 -7.41
C THR A 454 36.33 -6.96 -7.86
N ASP A 455 36.44 -5.65 -7.74
CA ASP A 455 35.47 -4.73 -8.31
C ASP A 455 35.24 -4.96 -9.82
N GLY A 456 33.98 -4.95 -10.24
CA GLY A 456 33.56 -5.33 -11.60
C GLY A 456 33.67 -6.83 -11.92
N LYS A 457 33.83 -7.69 -10.90
CA LYS A 457 33.63 -9.15 -11.00
C LYS A 457 32.54 -9.61 -10.03
N THR A 458 31.82 -10.66 -10.40
CA THR A 458 30.68 -11.20 -9.64
C THR A 458 30.73 -12.71 -9.52
N LEU A 459 30.24 -13.22 -8.40
CA LEU A 459 29.77 -14.59 -8.29
C LEU A 459 28.30 -14.63 -8.71
N ILE A 460 27.92 -15.60 -9.54
CA ILE A 460 26.53 -15.81 -9.96
C ILE A 460 26.11 -17.20 -9.48
N SER A 461 24.98 -17.29 -8.80
CA SER A 461 24.44 -18.57 -8.33
C SER A 461 24.20 -19.53 -9.50
N SER A 462 24.21 -20.85 -9.26
CA SER A 462 24.14 -21.87 -10.32
C SER A 462 22.98 -21.71 -11.30
N GLY A 463 21.79 -21.33 -10.82
CA GLY A 463 20.59 -21.06 -11.59
C GLY A 463 20.48 -19.61 -12.10
N GLY A 464 21.44 -18.75 -11.79
CA GLY A 464 21.51 -17.37 -12.27
C GLY A 464 20.56 -16.40 -11.56
N ASN A 465 19.98 -16.79 -10.42
CA ASN A 465 18.99 -15.99 -9.69
C ASN A 465 19.63 -14.86 -8.88
N PHE A 466 20.79 -15.13 -8.28
CA PHE A 466 21.50 -14.20 -7.41
C PHE A 466 22.90 -13.92 -7.92
N ALA A 467 23.36 -12.70 -7.69
CA ALA A 467 24.74 -12.30 -7.89
C ALA A 467 25.32 -11.70 -6.61
N LEU A 468 26.60 -11.91 -6.38
CA LEU A 468 27.38 -11.33 -5.29
C LEU A 468 28.59 -10.59 -5.86
N GLY A 469 28.81 -9.36 -5.41
CA GLY A 469 29.96 -8.57 -5.83
C GLY A 469 30.04 -7.21 -5.17
N PHE A 470 30.93 -6.36 -5.69
CA PHE A 470 31.08 -4.99 -5.23
C PHE A 470 30.03 -4.06 -5.85
N PHE A 471 29.48 -3.14 -5.06
CA PHE A 471 28.55 -2.11 -5.54
C PHE A 471 28.70 -0.78 -4.78
N SER A 472 28.11 0.27 -5.35
CA SER A 472 27.99 1.59 -4.72
C SER A 472 26.53 2.05 -4.71
N PRO A 473 26.01 2.54 -3.58
CA PRO A 473 24.69 3.18 -3.54
C PRO A 473 24.64 4.42 -4.45
N THR A 474 23.44 4.77 -4.93
CA THR A 474 23.20 5.96 -5.76
C THR A 474 23.80 7.21 -5.10
N ASN A 475 24.54 8.00 -5.88
CA ASN A 475 25.22 9.23 -5.43
C ASN A 475 26.30 9.04 -4.34
N SER A 476 26.76 7.81 -4.09
CA SER A 476 27.86 7.52 -3.18
C SER A 476 29.07 6.96 -3.92
N LYS A 477 30.26 7.28 -3.42
CA LYS A 477 31.54 6.67 -3.85
C LYS A 477 31.96 5.50 -2.94
N SER A 478 31.25 5.28 -1.83
CA SER A 478 31.53 4.16 -0.91
C SER A 478 31.31 2.83 -1.62
N ARG A 479 32.21 1.87 -1.38
CA ARG A 479 32.10 0.50 -1.92
C ARG A 479 31.71 -0.50 -0.83
N TYR A 480 30.80 -1.38 -1.21
CA TYR A 480 30.29 -2.47 -0.39
C TYR A 480 30.30 -3.78 -1.17
N VAL A 481 30.37 -4.90 -0.47
CA VAL A 481 30.05 -6.23 -1.01
C VAL A 481 28.63 -6.57 -0.63
N GLY A 482 27.82 -6.98 -1.61
CA GLY A 482 26.43 -7.37 -1.37
C GLY A 482 25.95 -8.47 -2.30
N ILE A 483 24.77 -8.99 -2.00
CA ILE A 483 24.04 -9.96 -2.82
C ILE A 483 22.80 -9.25 -3.39
N TRP A 484 22.49 -9.46 -4.66
CA TRP A 484 21.30 -8.92 -5.32
C TRP A 484 20.68 -9.94 -6.27
N TYR A 485 19.42 -9.69 -6.68
CA TYR A 485 18.77 -10.45 -7.74
C TYR A 485 19.44 -10.17 -9.09
N ASN A 486 20.01 -11.20 -9.70
CA ASN A 486 20.73 -11.09 -10.98
C ASN A 486 19.78 -10.95 -12.19
N THR A 487 18.53 -11.38 -12.03
CA THR A 487 17.50 -11.34 -13.09
C THR A 487 16.73 -10.02 -13.16
N ILE A 488 16.88 -9.13 -12.18
CA ILE A 488 16.17 -7.85 -12.10
C ILE A 488 17.12 -6.74 -12.58
N SER A 489 16.67 -5.91 -13.54
CA SER A 489 17.47 -4.83 -14.11
C SER A 489 17.82 -3.71 -13.12
N VAL A 490 16.94 -3.48 -12.14
CA VAL A 490 17.18 -2.56 -11.03
C VAL A 490 17.91 -3.31 -9.93
N GLN A 491 19.13 -2.88 -9.61
CA GLN A 491 19.96 -3.52 -8.59
C GLN A 491 19.26 -3.46 -7.22
N THR A 492 18.70 -4.61 -6.82
CA THR A 492 17.96 -4.77 -5.56
C THR A 492 18.81 -5.61 -4.63
N VAL A 493 19.57 -4.93 -3.78
CA VAL A 493 20.50 -5.56 -2.83
C VAL A 493 19.70 -6.13 -1.65
N VAL A 494 19.92 -7.40 -1.33
CA VAL A 494 19.20 -8.16 -0.29
C VAL A 494 20.09 -8.54 0.89
N TRP A 495 21.40 -8.35 0.77
CA TRP A 495 22.37 -8.59 1.84
C TRP A 495 23.64 -7.76 1.60
N VAL A 496 24.27 -7.26 2.67
CA VAL A 496 25.48 -6.43 2.62
C VAL A 496 26.45 -6.86 3.71
N ALA A 497 27.70 -7.16 3.33
CA ALA A 497 28.74 -7.62 4.26
C ALA A 497 29.30 -6.47 5.12
N ASN A 498 29.99 -5.52 4.49
CA ASN A 498 30.76 -4.47 5.15
C ASN A 498 29.95 -3.16 5.38
N ARG A 499 28.71 -3.29 5.84
CA ARG A 499 27.77 -2.17 5.97
C ARG A 499 28.23 -1.11 6.98
N GLU A 500 28.91 -1.49 8.06
CA GLU A 500 29.39 -0.58 9.11
C GLU A 500 30.70 0.11 8.74
N LYS A 501 31.50 -0.50 7.85
CA LYS A 501 32.83 -0.03 7.47
C LYS A 501 33.01 -0.12 5.94
N PRO A 502 32.46 0.84 5.18
CA PRO A 502 32.65 0.90 3.73
C PRO A 502 34.10 1.19 3.33
N ILE A 503 34.46 0.76 2.12
CA ILE A 503 35.70 1.19 1.47
C ILE A 503 35.46 2.57 0.86
N LEU A 504 36.25 3.57 1.28
CA LEU A 504 36.07 4.98 0.86
C LEU A 504 36.93 5.36 -0.35
N THR A 505 38.09 4.72 -0.51
CA THR A 505 39.09 5.02 -1.53
C THR A 505 39.83 3.74 -1.92
N GLY A 506 40.09 3.52 -3.21
CA GLY A 506 40.81 2.35 -3.72
C GLY A 506 39.88 1.22 -4.16
N ASN A 507 40.49 0.14 -4.66
CA ASN A 507 39.76 -1.06 -5.08
C ASN A 507 39.66 -2.05 -3.93
N GLY A 508 38.51 -2.74 -3.84
CA GLY A 508 38.27 -3.79 -2.87
C GLY A 508 38.53 -5.18 -3.44
N THR A 509 38.93 -6.09 -2.57
CA THR A 509 39.08 -7.52 -2.84
C THR A 509 38.32 -8.33 -1.78
N LEU A 510 37.56 -9.33 -2.21
CA LEU A 510 36.96 -10.35 -1.34
C LEU A 510 37.71 -11.66 -1.55
N THR A 511 38.15 -12.27 -0.46
CA THR A 511 38.94 -13.52 -0.44
C THR A 511 38.46 -14.49 0.61
N ILE A 512 38.84 -15.76 0.47
CA ILE A 512 38.73 -16.78 1.52
C ILE A 512 40.13 -17.21 1.98
N SER A 513 40.39 -17.15 3.28
CA SER A 513 41.64 -17.59 3.89
C SER A 513 41.67 -19.10 4.12
N GLY A 514 42.86 -19.65 4.38
CA GLY A 514 43.03 -21.09 4.62
C GLY A 514 42.31 -21.64 5.86
N ASN A 515 41.85 -20.78 6.78
CA ASN A 515 41.00 -21.18 7.92
C ASN A 515 39.50 -20.95 7.66
N GLY A 516 39.10 -20.65 6.41
CA GLY A 516 37.72 -20.45 5.98
C GLY A 516 37.12 -19.08 6.34
N SER A 517 37.92 -18.12 6.81
CA SER A 517 37.45 -16.75 7.02
C SER A 517 37.31 -16.03 5.68
N LEU A 518 36.15 -15.41 5.46
CA LEU A 518 35.94 -14.48 4.37
C LEU A 518 36.51 -13.13 4.77
N ILE A 519 37.25 -12.47 3.89
CA ILE A 519 37.94 -11.21 4.17
C ILE A 519 37.71 -10.22 3.04
N ILE A 520 37.27 -9.01 3.40
CA ILE A 520 37.20 -7.85 2.49
C ILE A 520 38.33 -6.89 2.85
N SER A 521 39.23 -6.62 1.90
CA SER A 521 40.37 -5.73 2.07
C SER A 521 40.60 -4.80 0.88
N ASP A 522 41.28 -3.67 1.11
CA ASP A 522 41.76 -2.80 0.03
C ASP A 522 43.15 -3.22 -0.50
N ASP A 523 43.63 -2.51 -1.51
CA ASP A 523 44.96 -2.69 -2.10
C ASP A 523 46.12 -2.53 -1.08
N ASN A 524 45.88 -1.82 0.04
CA ASN A 524 46.85 -1.63 1.14
C ASN A 524 46.74 -2.71 2.22
N SER A 525 45.96 -3.78 1.99
CA SER A 525 45.69 -4.86 2.95
C SER A 525 44.97 -4.40 4.22
N THR A 526 44.28 -3.26 4.19
CA THR A 526 43.40 -2.82 5.28
C THR A 526 42.15 -3.68 5.27
N ILE A 527 41.83 -4.34 6.38
CA ILE A 527 40.63 -5.16 6.51
C ILE A 527 39.42 -4.28 6.85
N TYR A 528 38.36 -4.42 6.05
CA TYR A 528 37.09 -3.70 6.21
C TYR A 528 36.02 -4.58 6.84
N TRP A 529 36.04 -5.89 6.57
CA TRP A 529 35.10 -6.86 7.12
C TRP A 529 35.69 -8.27 7.07
N SER A 530 35.33 -9.12 8.03
CA SER A 530 35.72 -10.53 8.03
C SER A 530 34.74 -11.40 8.82
N THR A 531 34.61 -12.67 8.43
CA THR A 531 33.89 -13.68 9.24
C THR A 531 34.82 -14.34 10.27
N PRO A 532 34.28 -14.94 11.34
CA PRO A 532 35.07 -15.80 12.22
C PRO A 532 35.76 -16.93 11.41
N GLY A 533 36.99 -17.28 11.79
CA GLY A 533 37.68 -18.44 11.21
C GLY A 533 37.02 -19.75 11.68
N VAL A 534 36.87 -20.71 10.77
CA VAL A 534 36.06 -21.92 10.98
C VAL A 534 36.86 -23.22 10.99
N SER A 535 38.20 -23.17 11.04
CA SER A 535 39.07 -24.36 11.14
C SER A 535 38.79 -25.44 10.08
N ALA A 536 38.40 -25.02 8.88
CA ALA A 536 38.16 -25.89 7.74
C ALA A 536 39.48 -26.33 7.07
N GLY A 537 39.53 -27.57 6.57
CA GLY A 537 40.69 -28.16 5.90
C GLY A 537 40.82 -27.75 4.42
N SER A 538 39.71 -27.61 3.71
CA SER A 538 39.66 -27.14 2.31
C SER A 538 38.41 -26.28 2.09
N PRO A 539 38.39 -25.06 2.67
CA PRO A 539 37.22 -24.21 2.64
C PRO A 539 36.98 -23.62 1.25
N ILE A 540 35.70 -23.59 0.86
CA ILE A 540 35.21 -22.86 -0.30
C ILE A 540 34.03 -21.97 0.12
N ALA A 541 33.90 -20.82 -0.53
CA ALA A 541 32.73 -19.96 -0.39
C ALA A 541 31.83 -20.10 -1.61
N GLN A 542 30.54 -20.31 -1.44
CA GLN A 542 29.61 -20.56 -2.54
C GLN A 542 28.33 -19.73 -2.39
N LEU A 543 27.87 -19.14 -3.50
CA LEU A 543 26.57 -18.49 -3.60
C LEU A 543 25.52 -19.47 -4.10
N LEU A 544 24.56 -19.82 -3.23
CA LEU A 544 23.49 -20.76 -3.55
C LEU A 544 22.32 -20.08 -4.28
N ASP A 545 21.49 -20.86 -4.96
CA ASP A 545 20.28 -20.37 -5.66
C ASP A 545 19.17 -19.86 -4.73
N THR A 546 19.31 -20.08 -3.43
CA THR A 546 18.48 -19.47 -2.40
C THR A 546 18.90 -18.04 -2.07
N GLY A 547 20.06 -17.60 -2.55
CA GLY A 547 20.70 -16.34 -2.16
C GLY A 547 21.56 -16.45 -0.89
N ASN A 548 21.67 -17.64 -0.31
CA ASN A 548 22.55 -17.88 0.83
C ASN A 548 24.02 -17.97 0.36
N PHE A 549 24.88 -17.15 0.94
CA PHE A 549 26.32 -17.21 0.70
C PHE A 549 26.97 -17.96 1.86
N VAL A 550 27.57 -19.10 1.56
CA VAL A 550 27.99 -20.08 2.56
C VAL A 550 29.48 -20.37 2.46
N VAL A 551 30.09 -20.69 3.60
CA VAL A 551 31.41 -21.33 3.66
C VAL A 551 31.21 -22.80 4.02
N ARG A 552 31.81 -23.70 3.24
CA ARG A 552 31.76 -25.15 3.46
C ARG A 552 33.04 -25.83 3.01
N GLU A 553 33.20 -27.09 3.38
CA GLU A 553 34.26 -27.95 2.83
C GLU A 553 33.97 -28.33 1.38
N GLU A 554 35.00 -28.32 0.53
CA GLU A 554 34.90 -28.66 -0.89
C GLU A 554 34.26 -30.04 -1.12
N TRP A 555 34.66 -31.03 -0.31
CA TRP A 555 34.27 -32.43 -0.43
C TRP A 555 32.88 -32.77 0.13
N ASN A 556 32.28 -31.87 0.92
CA ASN A 556 30.96 -32.05 1.54
C ASN A 556 29.85 -31.33 0.75
N SER A 557 29.67 -31.69 -0.52
CA SER A 557 28.58 -31.12 -1.35
C SER A 557 27.20 -31.69 -1.02
N ALA A 558 27.11 -32.79 -0.25
CA ALA A 558 25.87 -33.53 0.01
C ALA A 558 25.17 -33.17 1.34
N THR A 559 25.81 -32.38 2.20
CA THR A 559 25.26 -32.01 3.52
C THR A 559 25.09 -30.49 3.60
N GLU A 560 23.91 -30.00 3.98
CA GLU A 560 23.65 -28.58 4.31
C GLU A 560 24.30 -28.18 5.65
N ILE A 561 25.53 -28.63 5.89
CA ILE A 561 26.34 -28.26 7.05
C ILE A 561 27.27 -27.16 6.56
N TYR A 562 26.94 -25.94 6.95
CA TYR A 562 27.72 -24.75 6.63
C TYR A 562 28.53 -24.33 7.85
N GLU A 563 29.81 -24.04 7.63
CA GLU A 563 30.69 -23.51 8.66
C GLU A 563 30.36 -22.04 8.96
N TRP A 564 29.88 -21.32 7.94
CA TRP A 564 29.33 -19.98 8.05
C TRP A 564 28.28 -19.77 6.94
N GLN A 565 27.24 -18.98 7.21
CA GLN A 565 26.24 -18.63 6.20
C GLN A 565 25.73 -17.19 6.37
N SER A 566 25.46 -16.50 5.26
CA SER A 566 24.92 -15.13 5.27
C SER A 566 23.52 -15.06 5.89
N PHE A 567 22.75 -16.14 5.81
CA PHE A 567 21.39 -16.21 6.36
C PHE A 567 21.33 -16.03 7.89
N ASP A 568 22.42 -16.31 8.61
CA ASP A 568 22.50 -16.07 10.06
C ASP A 568 22.83 -14.60 10.40
N TYR A 569 23.19 -13.80 9.40
CA TYR A 569 23.57 -12.39 9.53
C TYR A 569 22.73 -11.53 8.58
N PRO A 570 21.39 -11.47 8.74
CA PRO A 570 20.51 -10.69 7.88
C PRO A 570 20.82 -9.18 7.94
N THR A 571 20.54 -8.45 6.85
CA THR A 571 20.60 -6.98 6.85
C THR A 571 19.23 -6.35 7.08
N ASP A 572 18.44 -6.22 6.02
CA ASP A 572 17.17 -5.51 5.95
C ASP A 572 16.14 -6.25 5.07
N ALA A 573 16.51 -7.43 4.55
CA ALA A 573 15.64 -8.31 3.78
C ALA A 573 15.56 -9.71 4.40
N LEU A 574 14.40 -10.35 4.25
CA LEU A 574 14.17 -11.74 4.61
C LEU A 574 13.87 -12.54 3.35
N LEU A 575 14.81 -13.38 2.93
CA LEU A 575 14.69 -14.26 1.76
C LEU A 575 13.99 -15.58 2.13
N PRO A 576 13.36 -16.28 1.15
CA PRO A 576 12.83 -17.61 1.38
C PRO A 576 13.89 -18.55 1.97
N GLY A 577 13.53 -19.24 3.05
CA GLY A 577 14.44 -20.16 3.78
C GLY A 577 15.24 -19.51 4.90
N MET A 578 15.31 -18.17 4.99
CA MET A 578 15.91 -17.49 6.14
C MET A 578 15.07 -17.70 7.39
N LYS A 579 15.74 -17.88 8.54
CA LYS A 579 15.09 -18.01 9.84
C LYS A 579 15.26 -16.72 10.62
N LEU A 580 14.15 -16.05 10.92
CA LEU A 580 14.16 -14.85 11.75
C LEU A 580 13.69 -15.20 13.17
N GLY A 581 14.63 -15.20 14.11
CA GLY A 581 14.36 -15.52 15.52
C GLY A 581 15.64 -15.56 16.34
N GLY A 582 15.53 -15.43 17.65
CA GLY A 582 16.64 -15.73 18.56
C GLY A 582 16.84 -17.24 18.68
N ILE A 583 18.08 -17.66 18.92
CA ILE A 583 18.39 -19.03 19.37
C ILE A 583 17.89 -19.21 20.80
#